data_AF-A0A9D2CH82-F1
#
_entry.id   AF-A0A9D2CH82-F1
#
_cell.length_a   1.000
_cell.length_b   1.000
_cell.length_c   1.000
_cell.angle_alpha   90.00
_cell.angle_beta   90.00
_cell.angle_gamma   90.00
#
_symmetry.space_group_name_H-M   'P 1'
#
loop_
_entity.id
_entity.type
_entity.pdbx_description
1 polymer ?
#
loop_
_entity_poly.entity_id
_entity_poly.type
_entity_poly.pdbx_seq_one_letter_code
_entity_poly.pdbx_strand_id
1 'polypeptide(L)'
;MPKINPGNRLYLYQLLSRELGVGKQTLLPRAEEVLTADGLCVEDLGCESMRELCEQLGEFVKLTVFKKGYVYATVLTNEEYDKALEALDREGAKTTGNRPWKRRRGAKVLKPVKPRHIEKAVEPDPEPVPEPEPLPEPEPEPEPVVEPEPLPEPEPEPEPAPTPEQKPSISLTITYVPEQTHEQPKKDRAQSDLPQDFHRDVRCPDDQLSKLYQILPPDVEPIATLEEDFRVARSTGTVEGTRSNATFPLRYLQPDGVTPVRVSLLRSAKAVAGKRWSLVDVDAGEPAEVGLEGLAEKTGPLALAERLLATTIQLGSWDEALNGLADSLAPDSWGPDRCVLRGYLALTFARVQAEGLLGVSEDGSRAWFETGILAVEGRPLYAKLSACEGDIPWRLDGFSTVL
;
A
#
# COMPACT_ATOMS: atom_id res chain seq x y z
N MET A 1 22.84 20.65 -28.48
CA MET A 1 23.96 19.68 -28.67
C MET A 1 23.49 18.35 -28.10
N PRO A 2 23.76 17.18 -28.72
CA PRO A 2 23.27 15.92 -28.17
C PRO A 2 23.94 15.69 -26.81
N LYS A 3 23.15 15.75 -25.72
CA LYS A 3 23.64 15.57 -24.34
C LYS A 3 23.98 14.10 -24.04
N ILE A 4 23.49 13.18 -24.87
CA ILE A 4 23.61 11.72 -24.69
C ILE A 4 24.80 11.18 -25.50
N ASN A 5 25.77 10.59 -24.80
CA ASN A 5 26.94 9.92 -25.39
C ASN A 5 26.53 8.64 -26.15
N PRO A 6 27.19 8.29 -27.28
CA PRO A 6 27.04 7.01 -27.96
C PRO A 6 26.97 5.75 -27.06
N GLY A 7 27.74 5.70 -25.96
CA GLY A 7 27.67 4.58 -25.01
C GLY A 7 26.33 4.49 -24.26
N ASN A 8 25.76 5.65 -23.91
CA ASN A 8 24.44 5.74 -23.27
C ASN A 8 23.33 5.38 -24.26
N ARG A 9 23.48 5.76 -25.54
CA ARG A 9 22.53 5.39 -26.60
C ARG A 9 22.46 3.89 -26.81
N LEU A 10 23.60 3.22 -26.86
CA LEU A 10 23.67 1.76 -26.98
C LEU A 10 23.04 1.06 -25.77
N TYR A 11 23.24 1.60 -24.56
CA TYR A 11 22.60 1.11 -23.35
C TYR A 11 21.07 1.28 -23.39
N LEU A 12 20.58 2.46 -23.74
CA LEU A 12 19.16 2.76 -23.84
C LEU A 12 18.48 1.93 -24.94
N TYR A 13 19.15 1.70 -26.06
CA TYR A 13 18.66 0.78 -27.09
C TYR A 13 18.51 -0.65 -26.54
N GLN A 14 19.52 -1.17 -25.84
CA GLN A 14 19.46 -2.50 -25.23
C GLN A 14 18.33 -2.61 -24.19
N LEU A 15 18.18 -1.61 -23.32
CA LEU A 15 17.15 -1.58 -22.28
C LEU A 15 15.75 -1.50 -22.90
N LEU A 16 15.49 -0.54 -23.77
CA LEU A 16 14.17 -0.32 -24.36
C LEU A 16 13.78 -1.45 -25.32
N SER A 17 14.72 -2.01 -26.08
CA SER A 17 14.44 -3.18 -26.94
C SER A 17 14.08 -4.43 -26.14
N ARG A 18 14.71 -4.63 -24.97
CA ARG A 18 14.41 -5.75 -24.07
C ARG A 18 13.05 -5.60 -23.39
N GLU A 19 12.75 -4.42 -22.86
CA GLU A 19 11.57 -4.21 -22.01
C GLU A 19 10.30 -3.83 -22.80
N LEU A 20 10.42 -2.97 -23.83
CA LEU A 20 9.27 -2.55 -24.64
C LEU A 20 9.04 -3.48 -25.85
N GLY A 21 10.09 -4.15 -26.29
CA GLY A 21 10.09 -4.98 -27.50
C GLY A 21 10.21 -4.16 -28.78
N VAL A 22 10.95 -4.69 -29.74
CA VAL A 22 11.18 -4.02 -31.04
C VAL A 22 9.92 -4.11 -31.92
N GLY A 23 9.56 -2.99 -32.54
CA GLY A 23 8.40 -2.87 -33.45
C GLY A 23 7.04 -2.79 -32.75
N LYS A 24 6.99 -2.80 -31.42
CA LYS A 24 5.75 -2.65 -30.64
C LYS A 24 5.49 -1.20 -30.30
N GLN A 25 4.24 -0.76 -30.48
CA GLN A 25 3.81 0.57 -30.03
C GLN A 25 3.51 0.53 -28.53
N THR A 26 4.18 1.35 -27.74
CA THR A 26 3.97 1.47 -26.30
C THR A 26 3.63 2.90 -25.94
N LEU A 27 2.77 3.10 -24.95
CA LEU A 27 2.48 4.43 -24.44
C LEU A 27 3.76 5.08 -23.87
N LEU A 28 3.91 6.39 -24.05
CA LEU A 28 5.10 7.13 -23.59
C LEU A 28 5.35 6.97 -22.07
N PRO A 29 4.34 7.01 -21.17
CA PRO A 29 4.53 6.73 -19.75
C PRO A 29 5.12 5.34 -19.45
N ARG A 30 4.76 4.32 -20.23
CA ARG A 30 5.33 2.97 -20.06
C ARG A 30 6.83 2.93 -20.38
N ALA A 31 7.28 3.76 -21.31
CA ALA A 31 8.71 3.87 -21.61
C ALA A 31 9.46 4.59 -20.47
N GLU A 32 8.81 5.51 -19.77
CA GLU A 32 9.35 6.21 -18.60
C GLU A 32 9.48 5.25 -17.41
N GLU A 33 8.46 4.44 -17.13
CA GLU A 33 8.51 3.38 -16.11
C GLU A 33 9.70 2.43 -16.30
N VAL A 34 10.06 2.11 -17.54
CA VAL A 34 11.21 1.25 -17.86
C VAL A 34 12.53 1.90 -17.45
N LEU A 35 12.67 3.23 -17.59
CA LEU A 35 13.85 3.95 -17.15
C LEU A 35 13.91 3.99 -15.62
N THR A 36 12.78 4.32 -14.97
CA THR A 36 12.68 4.38 -13.50
C THR A 36 12.96 3.02 -12.87
N ALA A 37 12.46 1.93 -13.45
CA ALA A 37 12.73 0.57 -12.98
C ALA A 37 14.21 0.18 -13.06
N ASP A 38 14.96 0.76 -14.00
CA ASP A 38 16.42 0.60 -14.09
C ASP A 38 17.17 1.68 -13.27
N GLY A 39 16.48 2.52 -12.50
CA GLY A 39 17.07 3.57 -11.66
C GLY A 39 17.63 4.75 -12.46
N LEU A 40 17.02 5.06 -13.61
CA LEU A 40 17.36 6.19 -14.47
C LEU A 40 16.20 7.18 -14.53
N CYS A 41 16.52 8.47 -14.54
CA CYS A 41 15.57 9.56 -14.77
C CYS A 41 15.89 10.27 -16.09
N VAL A 42 14.93 10.99 -16.67
CA VAL A 42 15.13 11.69 -17.97
C VAL A 42 16.13 12.84 -17.83
N GLU A 43 16.22 13.41 -16.63
CA GLU A 43 17.13 14.47 -16.22
C GLU A 43 18.59 13.99 -16.18
N ASP A 44 18.84 12.71 -15.86
CA ASP A 44 20.18 12.10 -15.86
C ASP A 44 20.82 12.12 -17.26
N LEU A 45 19.96 12.15 -18.28
CA LEU A 45 20.32 12.23 -19.70
C LEU A 45 20.29 13.67 -20.21
N GLY A 46 19.99 14.63 -19.33
CA GLY A 46 19.88 16.05 -19.61
C GLY A 46 18.63 16.45 -20.39
N CYS A 47 17.58 15.62 -20.36
CA CYS A 47 16.29 15.90 -21.00
C CYS A 47 15.29 16.38 -19.94
N GLU A 48 14.41 17.31 -20.31
CA GLU A 48 13.39 17.87 -19.41
C GLU A 48 12.09 17.04 -19.44
N SER A 49 11.95 16.13 -20.41
CA SER A 49 10.81 15.24 -20.50
C SER A 49 11.16 13.95 -21.24
N MET A 50 10.39 12.89 -20.98
CA MET A 50 10.49 11.62 -21.70
C MET A 50 10.27 11.78 -23.21
N ARG A 51 9.43 12.75 -23.59
CA ARG A 51 9.21 13.09 -25.00
C ARG A 51 10.50 13.62 -25.66
N GLU A 52 11.17 14.57 -25.02
CA GLU A 52 12.43 15.13 -25.52
C GLU A 52 13.50 14.04 -25.63
N LEU A 53 13.58 13.15 -24.64
CA LEU A 53 14.49 12.01 -24.67
C LEU A 53 14.23 11.12 -25.90
N CYS A 54 12.98 10.74 -26.16
CA CYS A 54 12.63 9.94 -27.33
C CYS A 54 12.88 10.68 -28.66
N GLU A 55 12.70 12.01 -28.71
CA GLU A 55 13.06 12.82 -29.88
C GLU A 55 14.58 12.81 -30.14
N GLN A 56 15.40 12.90 -29.07
CA GLN A 56 16.86 12.78 -29.16
C GLN A 56 17.33 11.36 -29.54
N LEU A 57 16.53 10.34 -29.26
CA LEU A 57 16.75 8.93 -29.63
C LEU A 57 16.06 8.55 -30.95
N GLY A 58 15.72 9.52 -31.80
CA GLY A 58 15.03 9.32 -33.09
C GLY A 58 15.72 8.36 -34.08
N GLU A 59 16.96 7.98 -33.82
CA GLU A 59 17.72 6.96 -34.54
C GLU A 59 17.17 5.53 -34.35
N PHE A 60 16.53 5.23 -33.22
CA PHE A 60 15.89 3.94 -32.96
C PHE A 60 14.57 4.04 -32.20
N VAL A 61 14.07 5.24 -31.87
CA VAL A 61 12.76 5.45 -31.27
C VAL A 61 11.91 6.31 -32.18
N LYS A 62 10.74 5.80 -32.58
CA LYS A 62 9.73 6.56 -33.30
C LYS A 62 8.62 7.02 -32.36
N LEU A 63 8.39 8.33 -32.29
CA LEU A 63 7.25 8.91 -31.59
C LEU A 63 6.05 9.07 -32.53
N THR A 64 4.86 8.72 -32.02
CA THR A 64 3.59 8.88 -32.74
C THR A 64 2.59 9.59 -31.83
N VAL A 65 2.16 10.79 -32.22
CA VAL A 65 1.19 11.60 -31.46
C VAL A 65 -0.20 11.47 -32.09
N PHE A 66 -1.20 11.13 -31.30
CA PHE A 66 -2.59 10.98 -31.75
C PHE A 66 -3.45 12.21 -31.37
N LYS A 67 -4.57 12.42 -32.09
CA LYS A 67 -5.47 13.58 -31.92
C LYS A 67 -6.10 13.73 -30.53
N LYS A 68 -6.01 12.72 -29.66
CA LYS A 68 -6.50 12.72 -28.27
C LYS A 68 -5.39 12.99 -27.24
N GLY A 69 -4.21 13.47 -27.65
CA GLY A 69 -3.10 13.76 -26.75
C GLY A 69 -2.21 12.57 -26.39
N TYR A 70 -2.60 11.34 -26.73
CA TYR A 70 -1.76 10.16 -26.50
C TYR A 70 -0.50 10.18 -27.37
N VAL A 71 0.64 10.00 -26.72
CA VAL A 71 1.95 9.84 -27.35
C VAL A 71 2.41 8.39 -27.18
N TYR A 72 2.79 7.76 -28.28
CA TYR A 72 3.35 6.41 -28.29
C TYR A 72 4.81 6.46 -28.73
N ALA A 73 5.64 5.66 -28.08
CA ALA A 73 7.00 5.34 -28.50
C ALA A 73 7.02 3.97 -29.19
N THR A 74 7.87 3.81 -30.18
CA THR A 74 8.10 2.52 -30.86
C THR A 74 9.58 2.34 -31.07
N VAL A 75 10.16 1.30 -30.48
CA VAL A 75 11.57 0.97 -30.66
C VAL A 75 11.74 0.30 -32.03
N LEU A 76 12.61 0.84 -32.87
CA LEU A 76 12.96 0.33 -34.19
C LEU A 76 14.27 -0.47 -34.10
N THR A 77 14.41 -1.48 -34.96
CA THR A 77 15.67 -2.23 -35.11
C THR A 77 16.78 -1.29 -35.59
N ASN A 78 17.94 -1.35 -34.93
CA ASN A 78 19.13 -0.63 -35.37
C ASN A 78 20.30 -1.60 -35.57
N GLU A 79 20.62 -1.88 -36.83
CA GLU A 79 21.66 -2.86 -37.19
C GLU A 79 23.05 -2.52 -36.63
N GLU A 80 23.38 -1.23 -36.44
CA GLU A 80 24.69 -0.83 -35.91
C GLU A 80 24.81 -1.19 -34.43
N TYR A 81 23.73 -1.02 -33.68
CA TYR A 81 23.67 -1.35 -32.26
C TYR A 81 23.51 -2.84 -32.02
N ASP A 82 22.74 -3.54 -32.85
CA ASP A 82 22.66 -5.01 -32.82
C ASP A 82 24.04 -5.64 -33.09
N LYS A 83 24.76 -5.17 -34.12
CA LYS A 83 26.14 -5.62 -34.41
C LYS A 83 27.12 -5.31 -33.28
N ALA A 84 26.97 -4.16 -32.60
CA ALA A 84 27.80 -3.78 -31.47
C ALA A 84 27.54 -4.65 -30.23
N LEU A 85 26.28 -4.96 -29.92
CA LEU A 85 25.89 -5.86 -28.83
C LEU A 85 26.36 -7.29 -29.09
N GLU A 86 26.14 -7.82 -30.29
CA GLU A 86 26.62 -9.15 -30.68
C GLU A 86 28.15 -9.28 -30.63
N ALA A 87 28.88 -8.21 -30.98
CA ALA A 87 30.34 -8.21 -30.90
C ALA A 87 30.84 -8.32 -29.45
N LEU A 88 30.12 -7.72 -28.49
CA LEU A 88 30.43 -7.81 -27.06
C LEU A 88 30.14 -9.19 -26.49
N ASP A 89 29.02 -9.81 -26.87
CA ASP A 89 28.68 -11.17 -26.45
C ASP A 89 29.71 -12.20 -26.94
N ARG A 90 30.20 -12.04 -28.18
CA ARG A 90 31.27 -12.88 -28.76
C ARG A 90 32.64 -12.66 -28.10
N GLU A 91 32.91 -11.46 -27.58
CA GLU A 91 34.14 -11.14 -26.84
C GLU A 91 34.10 -11.73 -25.43
N GLY A 92 32.95 -11.69 -24.75
CA GLY A 92 32.72 -12.34 -23.45
C GLY A 92 32.87 -13.86 -23.51
N ALA A 93 32.38 -14.49 -24.60
CA ALA A 93 32.47 -15.94 -24.81
C ALA A 93 33.89 -16.48 -25.13
N LYS A 94 34.86 -15.63 -25.47
CA LYS A 94 36.23 -16.04 -25.87
C LYS A 94 37.27 -16.02 -24.74
N THR A 95 36.86 -15.83 -23.47
CA THR A 95 37.79 -15.61 -22.34
C THR A 95 38.31 -16.88 -21.63
N THR A 96 38.18 -18.07 -22.22
CA THR A 96 38.81 -19.32 -21.70
C THR A 96 40.07 -19.76 -22.47
N GLY A 97 40.65 -18.90 -23.31
CA GLY A 97 41.80 -19.24 -24.17
C GLY A 97 42.99 -18.29 -24.09
N ASN A 98 44.01 -18.70 -23.34
CA ASN A 98 45.34 -18.12 -23.15
C ASN A 98 45.98 -17.38 -24.37
N ARG A 99 46.15 -16.04 -24.29
CA ARG A 99 47.32 -15.22 -24.74
C ARG A 99 47.06 -13.67 -24.68
N PRO A 100 47.57 -12.91 -23.69
CA PRO A 100 47.07 -11.53 -23.40
C PRO A 100 47.67 -10.33 -24.15
N TRP A 101 48.60 -10.46 -25.11
CA TRP A 101 49.36 -9.29 -25.61
C TRP A 101 49.43 -9.09 -27.14
N LYS A 102 48.65 -9.85 -27.92
CA LYS A 102 48.59 -9.66 -29.39
C LYS A 102 47.15 -9.60 -29.90
N ARG A 103 46.60 -8.39 -30.05
CA ARG A 103 46.33 -7.76 -31.37
C ARG A 103 45.58 -6.43 -31.30
N ARG A 104 45.98 -5.57 -32.26
CA ARG A 104 45.21 -4.60 -33.07
C ARG A 104 44.57 -3.39 -32.36
N ARG A 105 45.37 -2.31 -32.30
CA ARG A 105 44.90 -0.93 -32.47
C ARG A 105 44.09 -0.84 -33.78
N GLY A 106 42.82 -0.44 -33.69
CA GLY A 106 42.03 -0.04 -34.87
C GLY A 106 40.58 -0.52 -34.85
N ALA A 107 39.80 -0.06 -33.87
CA ALA A 107 38.34 0.15 -33.86
C ALA A 107 37.92 0.20 -32.39
N LYS A 108 37.55 1.36 -31.85
CA LYS A 108 37.01 1.44 -30.48
C LYS A 108 35.64 0.75 -30.52
N VAL A 109 35.55 -0.47 -29.96
CA VAL A 109 34.26 -1.17 -29.80
C VAL A 109 33.37 -0.31 -28.89
N LEU A 110 32.19 0.06 -29.39
CA LEU A 110 31.22 0.85 -28.64
C LEU A 110 30.64 -0.03 -27.53
N LYS A 111 30.83 0.37 -26.27
CA LYS A 111 30.32 -0.36 -25.10
C LYS A 111 29.08 0.33 -24.56
N PRO A 112 28.02 -0.42 -24.18
CA PRO A 112 26.89 0.17 -23.49
C PRO A 112 27.38 0.69 -22.14
N VAL A 113 27.11 1.97 -21.87
CA VAL A 113 27.45 2.63 -20.61
C VAL A 113 26.14 3.06 -19.97
N LYS A 114 25.83 2.47 -18.82
CA LYS A 114 24.68 2.90 -18.02
C LYS A 114 24.89 4.37 -17.63
N PRO A 115 23.93 5.28 -17.94
CA PRO A 115 24.01 6.66 -17.48
C PRO A 115 24.13 6.68 -15.95
N ARG A 116 24.92 7.61 -15.42
CA ARG A 116 25.03 7.80 -13.97
C ARG A 116 23.88 8.67 -13.52
N HIS A 117 23.13 8.21 -12.53
CA HIS A 117 22.15 9.03 -11.85
C HIS A 117 22.87 10.24 -11.22
N ILE A 118 22.43 11.45 -11.58
CA ILE A 118 22.91 12.67 -10.95
C ILE A 118 21.89 12.97 -9.86
N GLU A 119 22.19 12.58 -8.62
CA GLU A 119 21.43 13.06 -7.46
C GLU A 119 21.44 14.59 -7.51
N LYS A 120 20.28 15.17 -7.82
CA LYS A 120 20.09 16.61 -7.66
C LYS A 120 20.21 16.84 -6.16
N ALA A 121 21.24 17.58 -5.74
CA ALA A 121 21.29 18.12 -4.39
C ALA A 121 19.94 18.82 -4.17
N VAL A 122 19.19 18.35 -3.18
CA VAL A 122 17.94 18.95 -2.73
C VAL A 122 18.21 20.45 -2.62
N GLU A 123 17.61 21.23 -3.53
CA GLU A 123 17.54 22.67 -3.36
C GLU A 123 16.83 22.89 -2.02
N PRO A 124 17.37 23.71 -1.11
CA PRO A 124 16.72 23.95 0.17
C PRO A 124 15.32 24.47 -0.09
N ASP A 125 14.38 23.90 0.65
CA ASP A 125 12.99 24.32 0.81
C ASP A 125 12.88 25.85 0.62
N PRO A 126 12.06 26.36 -0.32
CA PRO A 126 11.86 27.80 -0.41
C PRO A 126 11.35 28.29 0.95
N GLU A 127 12.01 29.30 1.50
CA GLU A 127 11.61 29.95 2.75
C GLU A 127 10.08 30.21 2.73
N PRO A 128 9.38 29.95 3.85
CA PRO A 128 7.94 30.10 3.90
C PRO A 128 7.56 31.54 3.53
N VAL A 129 6.74 31.66 2.49
CA VAL A 129 6.06 32.91 2.14
C VAL A 129 5.33 33.39 3.40
N PRO A 130 5.47 34.66 3.81
CA PRO A 130 4.84 35.15 5.03
C PRO A 130 3.34 34.90 4.99
N GLU A 131 2.83 34.34 6.09
CA GLU A 131 1.39 34.11 6.32
C GLU A 131 0.60 35.38 5.97
N PRO A 132 -0.55 35.27 5.29
CA PRO A 132 -1.45 36.41 5.13
C PRO A 132 -1.87 36.91 6.52
N GLU A 133 -1.78 38.23 6.73
CA GLU A 133 -2.22 38.87 7.97
C GLU A 133 -3.63 38.39 8.34
N PRO A 134 -3.88 38.04 9.61
CA PRO A 134 -5.19 37.58 10.04
C PRO A 134 -6.23 38.66 9.75
N LEU A 135 -7.30 38.27 9.06
CA LEU A 135 -8.51 39.08 8.95
C LEU A 135 -9.00 39.43 10.36
N PRO A 136 -9.46 40.67 10.61
CA PRO A 136 -9.91 41.08 11.94
C PRO A 136 -11.05 40.16 12.42
N GLU A 137 -10.92 39.70 13.68
CA GLU A 137 -11.92 38.89 14.35
C GLU A 137 -13.29 39.59 14.30
N PRO A 138 -14.40 38.84 14.08
CA PRO A 138 -15.73 39.41 14.20
C PRO A 138 -15.95 39.92 15.63
N GLU A 139 -16.50 41.13 15.77
CA GLU A 139 -16.89 41.71 17.06
C GLU A 139 -17.78 40.72 17.83
N PRO A 140 -17.57 40.56 19.15
CA PRO A 140 -18.38 39.65 19.94
C PRO A 140 -19.83 40.12 19.98
N GLU A 141 -20.75 39.20 19.68
CA GLU A 141 -22.18 39.37 19.96
C GLU A 141 -22.40 39.66 21.45
N PRO A 142 -23.35 40.54 21.81
CA PRO A 142 -23.58 40.89 23.21
C PRO A 142 -24.09 39.68 24.01
N GLU A 143 -23.42 39.41 25.13
CA GLU A 143 -23.80 38.37 26.08
C GLU A 143 -25.22 38.58 26.64
N PRO A 144 -25.99 37.51 26.88
CA PRO A 144 -27.31 37.60 27.49
C PRO A 144 -27.22 38.09 28.95
N VAL A 145 -28.13 39.00 29.30
CA VAL A 145 -28.29 39.54 30.65
C VAL A 145 -28.58 38.39 31.63
N VAL A 146 -27.64 38.16 32.55
CA VAL A 146 -27.78 37.18 33.64
C VAL A 146 -28.73 37.74 34.70
N GLU A 147 -29.82 37.02 34.96
CA GLU A 147 -30.73 37.24 36.10
C GLU A 147 -30.01 37.06 37.45
N PRO A 148 -30.41 37.81 38.51
CA PRO A 148 -29.64 37.89 39.75
C PRO A 148 -29.61 36.60 40.56
N GLU A 149 -28.45 36.38 41.19
CA GLU A 149 -28.06 35.23 42.01
C GLU A 149 -29.01 34.93 43.19
N PRO A 150 -29.30 33.65 43.50
CA PRO A 150 -29.92 33.27 44.76
C PRO A 150 -28.92 33.32 45.94
N LEU A 151 -29.42 33.82 47.07
CA LEU A 151 -28.72 34.01 48.35
C LEU A 151 -28.08 32.71 48.93
N PRO A 152 -26.99 32.83 49.70
CA PRO A 152 -26.28 31.68 50.25
C PRO A 152 -27.03 31.03 51.43
N GLU A 153 -27.02 29.70 51.46
CA GLU A 153 -27.41 28.89 52.62
C GLU A 153 -26.25 28.75 53.63
N PRO A 154 -26.56 28.59 54.93
CA PRO A 154 -25.64 28.86 56.03
C PRO A 154 -24.54 27.80 56.27
N GLU A 155 -23.40 28.28 56.79
CA GLU A 155 -22.22 27.51 57.21
C GLU A 155 -22.54 26.51 58.35
N PRO A 156 -21.99 25.27 58.28
CA PRO A 156 -21.92 24.39 59.44
C PRO A 156 -20.71 24.71 60.34
N GLU A 157 -20.96 24.81 61.65
CA GLU A 157 -19.96 24.99 62.72
C GLU A 157 -18.97 23.82 62.86
N PRO A 158 -17.77 24.05 63.42
CA PRO A 158 -16.66 23.09 63.41
C PRO A 158 -16.52 22.23 64.70
N GLU A 159 -15.63 21.23 64.56
CA GLU A 159 -14.78 20.53 65.55
C GLU A 159 -15.04 19.02 65.73
N PRO A 160 -14.04 18.20 66.18
CA PRO A 160 -12.63 18.50 66.49
C PRO A 160 -11.59 17.56 65.80
N ALA A 161 -10.31 17.94 65.88
CA ALA A 161 -9.14 17.16 65.45
C ALA A 161 -8.84 15.95 66.37
N PRO A 162 -8.13 14.92 65.86
CA PRO A 162 -6.76 14.73 66.35
C PRO A 162 -5.72 14.27 65.31
N THR A 163 -4.47 14.65 65.59
CA THR A 163 -3.14 14.28 65.05
C THR A 163 -2.69 12.87 65.52
N PRO A 164 -1.46 12.36 65.20
CA PRO A 164 -0.74 12.26 63.93
C PRO A 164 -0.10 10.85 63.67
N GLU A 165 0.44 10.67 62.46
CA GLU A 165 1.62 9.86 62.07
C GLU A 165 1.73 8.34 62.37
N GLN A 166 1.92 7.55 61.29
CA GLN A 166 2.99 6.55 61.20
C GLN A 166 3.20 6.04 59.74
N LYS A 167 4.46 6.09 59.28
CA LYS A 167 5.08 5.24 58.24
C LYS A 167 6.20 4.44 58.95
N PRO A 168 6.89 3.46 58.33
CA PRO A 168 6.53 2.49 57.29
C PRO A 168 6.95 1.05 57.68
N SER A 169 6.57 0.04 56.87
CA SER A 169 7.35 -1.17 56.53
C SER A 169 6.39 -2.30 56.18
N ILE A 170 6.71 -3.05 55.13
CA ILE A 170 7.04 -4.49 55.19
C ILE A 170 7.20 -4.97 53.74
N SER A 171 8.37 -5.52 53.47
CA SER A 171 8.75 -6.29 52.30
C SER A 171 7.96 -7.60 52.23
N LEU A 172 7.48 -7.96 51.04
CA LEU A 172 6.91 -9.28 50.76
C LEU A 172 7.66 -9.93 49.59
N THR A 173 8.55 -10.85 49.93
CA THR A 173 8.94 -11.96 49.08
C THR A 173 7.93 -13.07 49.33
N ILE A 174 7.03 -13.33 48.37
CA ILE A 174 6.36 -14.62 48.25
C ILE A 174 6.49 -15.06 46.79
N THR A 175 7.35 -16.06 46.62
CA THR A 175 7.44 -16.91 45.46
C THR A 175 6.13 -17.69 45.34
N TYR A 176 5.30 -17.35 44.36
CA TYR A 176 4.26 -18.25 43.85
C TYR A 176 4.25 -18.13 42.33
N VAL A 177 4.49 -19.25 41.68
CA VAL A 177 4.45 -19.43 40.23
C VAL A 177 3.08 -20.00 39.90
N PRO A 178 2.13 -19.21 39.37
CA PRO A 178 1.03 -19.78 38.62
C PRO A 178 1.47 -20.00 37.18
N GLU A 179 1.02 -21.14 36.65
CA GLU A 179 1.21 -21.63 35.29
C GLU A 179 1.04 -20.55 34.22
N GLN A 180 1.81 -20.72 33.15
CA GLN A 180 1.82 -19.89 31.97
C GLN A 180 0.40 -19.68 31.43
N THR A 181 -0.17 -18.52 31.77
CA THR A 181 -1.10 -17.86 30.86
C THR A 181 -0.37 -17.66 29.55
N HIS A 182 -0.78 -18.40 28.52
CA HIS A 182 -0.40 -18.14 27.15
C HIS A 182 -0.54 -16.64 26.88
N GLU A 183 0.59 -15.95 26.81
CA GLU A 183 0.65 -14.56 26.42
C GLU A 183 0.28 -14.53 24.93
N GLN A 184 -1.01 -14.40 24.62
CA GLN A 184 -1.43 -14.03 23.27
C GLN A 184 -0.66 -12.76 22.88
N PRO A 185 -0.11 -12.72 21.66
CA PRO A 185 0.78 -11.65 21.25
C PRO A 185 0.06 -10.30 21.38
N LYS A 186 0.77 -9.29 21.89
CA LYS A 186 0.29 -7.93 22.18
C LYS A 186 -0.39 -7.21 21.00
N LYS A 187 -0.40 -7.78 19.78
CA LYS A 187 -1.13 -7.30 18.59
C LYS A 187 -2.65 -7.51 18.67
N ASP A 188 -3.16 -8.53 19.36
CA ASP A 188 -4.62 -8.80 19.44
C ASP A 188 -5.40 -7.63 20.08
N ARG A 189 -4.78 -6.91 21.04
CA ARG A 189 -5.41 -5.75 21.69
C ARG A 189 -5.50 -4.52 20.79
N ALA A 190 -4.62 -4.38 19.80
CA ALA A 190 -4.65 -3.23 18.90
C ALA A 190 -5.81 -3.34 17.89
N GLN A 191 -6.17 -4.55 17.48
CA GLN A 191 -7.32 -4.81 16.60
C GLN A 191 -8.66 -4.74 17.35
N SER A 192 -8.69 -5.07 18.65
CA SER A 192 -9.92 -4.97 19.45
C SER A 192 -10.34 -3.53 19.75
N ASP A 193 -9.42 -2.56 19.65
CA ASP A 193 -9.72 -1.14 19.84
C ASP A 193 -10.38 -0.49 18.61
N LEU A 194 -10.28 -1.12 17.43
CA LEU A 194 -10.90 -0.65 16.18
C LEU A 194 -12.41 -0.96 16.15
N PRO A 195 -13.21 -0.20 15.39
CA PRO A 195 -14.60 -0.53 15.11
C PRO A 195 -14.76 -2.00 14.66
N GLN A 196 -15.76 -2.69 15.20
CA GLN A 196 -16.10 -4.06 14.79
C GLN A 196 -17.34 -4.07 13.91
N ASP A 197 -18.29 -3.17 14.19
CA ASP A 197 -19.47 -2.94 13.38
C ASP A 197 -19.48 -1.47 12.94
N PHE A 198 -19.26 -1.24 11.64
CA PHE A 198 -19.11 0.11 11.11
C PHE A 198 -20.37 0.97 11.34
N HIS A 199 -21.55 0.39 11.16
CA HIS A 199 -22.83 1.08 11.35
C HIS A 199 -23.09 1.43 12.82
N ARG A 200 -22.68 0.59 13.76
CA ARG A 200 -22.89 0.81 15.20
C ARG A 200 -21.81 1.68 15.82
N ASP A 201 -20.57 1.55 15.37
CA ASP A 201 -19.42 2.14 16.04
C ASP A 201 -18.97 3.48 15.43
N VAL A 202 -19.24 3.70 14.14
CA VAL A 202 -18.73 4.84 13.37
C VAL A 202 -19.85 5.83 13.00
N ARG A 203 -19.67 7.09 13.39
CA ARG A 203 -20.48 8.23 12.94
C ARG A 203 -19.92 8.74 11.62
N CYS A 204 -20.78 8.98 10.64
CA CYS A 204 -20.40 9.63 9.38
C CYS A 204 -21.08 11.00 9.32
N PRO A 205 -20.35 12.11 9.54
CA PRO A 205 -20.86 13.46 9.36
C PRO A 205 -21.30 13.75 7.91
N ASP A 206 -22.28 14.64 7.74
CA ASP A 206 -22.90 14.94 6.44
C ASP A 206 -21.90 15.54 5.43
N ASP A 207 -20.92 16.31 5.89
CA ASP A 207 -19.86 16.88 5.05
C ASP A 207 -18.97 15.78 4.45
N GLN A 208 -18.58 14.80 5.26
CA GLN A 208 -17.76 13.68 4.79
C GLN A 208 -18.57 12.72 3.90
N LEU A 209 -19.84 12.49 4.23
CA LEU A 209 -20.75 11.73 3.37
C LEU A 209 -20.94 12.43 2.02
N SER A 210 -21.12 13.75 2.02
CA SER A 210 -21.28 14.54 0.79
C SER A 210 -20.04 14.42 -0.11
N LYS A 211 -18.83 14.45 0.47
CA LYS A 211 -17.59 14.19 -0.28
C LYS A 211 -17.58 12.80 -0.91
N LEU A 212 -17.95 11.76 -0.16
CA LEU A 212 -18.02 10.40 -0.68
C LEU A 212 -19.01 10.28 -1.86
N TYR A 213 -20.19 10.88 -1.76
CA TYR A 213 -21.16 10.89 -2.86
C TYR A 213 -20.66 11.63 -4.11
N GLN A 214 -19.71 12.56 -3.99
CA GLN A 214 -19.12 13.26 -5.12
C GLN A 214 -18.03 12.45 -5.83
N ILE A 215 -17.29 11.63 -5.09
CA ILE A 215 -16.15 10.89 -5.62
C ILE A 215 -16.47 9.45 -6.01
N LEU A 216 -17.49 8.84 -5.40
CA LEU A 216 -17.90 7.46 -5.67
C LEU A 216 -18.88 7.39 -6.85
N PRO A 217 -18.93 6.25 -7.58
CA PRO A 217 -19.94 6.01 -8.59
C PRO A 217 -21.38 6.14 -8.03
N PRO A 218 -22.35 6.63 -8.81
CA PRO A 218 -23.70 6.95 -8.33
C PRO A 218 -24.55 5.72 -7.94
N ASP A 219 -24.16 4.54 -8.40
CA ASP A 219 -24.81 3.24 -8.11
C ASP A 219 -24.26 2.57 -6.84
N VAL A 220 -23.27 3.17 -6.19
CA VAL A 220 -22.58 2.63 -5.03
C VAL A 220 -23.12 3.27 -3.74
N GLU A 221 -23.38 2.44 -2.73
CA GLU A 221 -23.73 2.92 -1.40
C GLU A 221 -22.44 3.25 -0.60
N PRO A 222 -22.21 4.53 -0.22
CA PRO A 222 -20.94 4.92 0.40
C PRO A 222 -20.68 4.23 1.74
N ILE A 223 -21.71 4.05 2.58
CA ILE A 223 -21.53 3.43 3.89
C ILE A 223 -21.18 1.94 3.76
N ALA A 224 -21.86 1.21 2.87
CA ALA A 224 -21.53 -0.19 2.61
C ALA A 224 -20.11 -0.35 2.07
N THR A 225 -19.68 0.58 1.21
CA THR A 225 -18.30 0.64 0.71
C THR A 225 -17.30 0.84 1.85
N LEU A 226 -17.55 1.82 2.73
CA LEU A 226 -16.71 2.07 3.89
C LEU A 226 -16.63 0.85 4.81
N GLU A 227 -17.76 0.20 5.09
CA GLU A 227 -17.80 -0.99 5.94
C GLU A 227 -16.97 -2.13 5.35
N GLU A 228 -17.18 -2.45 4.06
CA GLU A 228 -16.49 -3.56 3.41
C GLU A 228 -14.98 -3.26 3.27
N ASP A 229 -14.61 -2.06 2.81
CA ASP A 229 -13.20 -1.70 2.64
C ASP A 229 -12.48 -1.57 3.99
N PHE A 230 -13.18 -1.13 5.05
CA PHE A 230 -12.63 -1.15 6.40
C PHE A 230 -12.44 -2.58 6.93
N ARG A 231 -13.40 -3.48 6.67
CA ARG A 231 -13.27 -4.91 7.00
C ARG A 231 -12.07 -5.52 6.28
N VAL A 232 -11.93 -5.27 4.98
CA VAL A 232 -10.75 -5.69 4.19
C VAL A 232 -9.47 -5.15 4.83
N ALA A 233 -9.40 -3.85 5.12
CA ALA A 233 -8.20 -3.25 5.69
C ALA A 233 -7.82 -3.83 7.06
N ARG A 234 -8.81 -4.11 7.93
CA ARG A 234 -8.59 -4.78 9.22
C ARG A 234 -8.07 -6.20 9.03
N SER A 235 -8.59 -6.91 8.05
CA SER A 235 -8.18 -8.28 7.75
C SER A 235 -6.74 -8.38 7.22
N THR A 236 -6.33 -7.42 6.38
CA THR A 236 -5.02 -7.39 5.69
C THR A 236 -3.97 -6.55 6.41
N GLY A 237 -4.30 -6.01 7.57
CA GLY A 237 -3.38 -5.19 8.36
C GLY A 237 -2.98 -3.88 7.68
N THR A 238 -3.79 -3.35 6.76
CA THR A 238 -3.53 -2.11 6.03
C THR A 238 -4.19 -0.88 6.66
N VAL A 239 -4.73 -1.02 7.87
CA VAL A 239 -5.14 0.11 8.72
C VAL A 239 -3.88 0.71 9.34
N GLU A 240 -3.63 1.98 9.05
CA GLU A 240 -2.52 2.77 9.58
C GLU A 240 -2.98 3.69 10.71
N GLY A 241 -2.01 4.26 11.45
CA GLY A 241 -2.25 5.28 12.45
C GLY A 241 -2.05 4.80 13.89
N THR A 242 -2.86 5.31 14.80
CA THR A 242 -2.77 5.11 16.25
C THR A 242 -4.09 4.55 16.81
N ARG A 243 -4.12 4.23 18.11
CA ARG A 243 -5.35 3.80 18.81
C ARG A 243 -6.54 4.79 18.73
N SER A 244 -6.24 6.06 18.40
CA SER A 244 -7.24 7.13 18.33
C SER A 244 -7.46 7.67 16.92
N ASN A 245 -6.62 7.31 15.96
CA ASN A 245 -6.73 7.73 14.56
C ASN A 245 -6.41 6.53 13.68
N ALA A 246 -7.38 6.07 12.90
CA ALA A 246 -7.22 4.93 12.00
C ALA A 246 -7.45 5.37 10.56
N THR A 247 -6.44 5.22 9.71
CA THR A 247 -6.53 5.53 8.28
C THR A 247 -6.48 4.24 7.46
N PHE A 248 -7.36 4.10 6.48
CA PHE A 248 -7.43 2.91 5.65
C PHE A 248 -7.74 3.26 4.19
N PRO A 249 -7.28 2.44 3.23
CA PRO A 249 -7.56 2.66 1.82
C PRO A 249 -8.96 2.17 1.43
N LEU A 250 -9.60 2.87 0.50
CA LEU A 250 -10.74 2.36 -0.26
C LEU A 250 -10.28 1.66 -1.54
N ARG A 251 -11.21 0.93 -2.16
CA ARG A 251 -11.03 0.27 -3.46
C ARG A 251 -10.86 1.20 -4.65
N TYR A 252 -11.26 2.45 -4.47
CA TYR A 252 -11.24 3.48 -5.50
C TYR A 252 -9.90 4.18 -5.51
N LEU A 253 -9.42 4.49 -6.71
CA LEU A 253 -8.15 5.16 -6.95
C LEU A 253 -8.40 6.66 -7.11
N GLN A 254 -7.46 7.47 -6.64
CA GLN A 254 -7.39 8.90 -6.88
C GLN A 254 -7.24 9.17 -8.40
N PRO A 255 -7.40 10.43 -8.87
CA PRO A 255 -7.26 10.77 -10.29
C PRO A 255 -5.93 10.38 -10.93
N ASP A 256 -4.88 10.13 -10.14
CA ASP A 256 -3.60 9.60 -10.61
C ASP A 256 -3.67 8.15 -11.13
N GLY A 257 -4.77 7.43 -10.84
CA GLY A 257 -4.99 6.05 -11.23
C GLY A 257 -4.09 5.03 -10.50
N VAL A 258 -3.39 5.45 -9.44
CA VAL A 258 -2.40 4.62 -8.74
C VAL A 258 -2.65 4.64 -7.23
N THR A 259 -2.85 5.82 -6.65
CA THR A 259 -3.01 5.99 -5.20
C THR A 259 -4.45 5.66 -4.81
N PRO A 260 -4.70 4.82 -3.80
CA PRO A 260 -6.06 4.59 -3.31
C PRO A 260 -6.58 5.81 -2.55
N VAL A 261 -7.88 6.09 -2.64
CA VAL A 261 -8.57 7.03 -1.76
C VAL A 261 -8.37 6.58 -0.32
N ARG A 262 -7.99 7.49 0.58
CA ARG A 262 -7.76 7.17 1.99
C ARG A 262 -8.85 7.78 2.86
N VAL A 263 -9.30 7.01 3.84
CA VAL A 263 -10.31 7.43 4.79
C VAL A 263 -9.75 7.38 6.19
N SER A 264 -9.96 8.44 6.98
CA SER A 264 -9.50 8.53 8.36
C SER A 264 -10.66 8.57 9.35
N LEU A 265 -10.55 7.73 10.37
CA LEU A 265 -11.48 7.66 11.50
C LEU A 265 -10.79 8.17 12.76
N LEU A 266 -11.51 8.97 13.55
CA LEU A 266 -11.04 9.47 14.83
C LEU A 266 -11.88 8.88 15.97
N ARG A 267 -11.20 8.38 17.01
CA ARG A 267 -11.82 7.89 18.24
C ARG A 267 -12.03 9.05 19.20
N SER A 268 -13.27 9.26 19.61
CA SER A 268 -13.64 10.20 20.65
C SER A 268 -13.53 9.56 22.05
N ALA A 269 -13.07 10.34 23.03
CA ALA A 269 -12.97 9.89 24.43
C ALA A 269 -14.34 9.57 25.04
N LYS A 270 -15.36 10.36 24.68
CA LYS A 270 -16.77 10.13 25.03
C LYS A 270 -17.53 9.74 23.77
N ALA A 271 -18.45 8.79 23.90
CA ALA A 271 -19.32 8.41 22.80
C ALA A 271 -20.27 9.57 22.45
N VAL A 272 -20.41 9.86 21.17
CA VAL A 272 -21.34 10.85 20.63
C VAL A 272 -22.44 10.09 19.90
N ALA A 273 -23.70 10.28 20.33
CA ALA A 273 -24.84 9.50 19.83
C ALA A 273 -24.64 7.96 19.95
N GLY A 274 -23.96 7.51 21.03
CA GLY A 274 -23.65 6.10 21.27
C GLY A 274 -22.47 5.56 20.47
N LYS A 275 -21.91 6.34 19.54
CA LYS A 275 -20.79 5.95 18.68
C LYS A 275 -19.47 6.52 19.19
N ARG A 276 -18.39 5.73 19.15
CA ARG A 276 -17.06 6.17 19.64
C ARG A 276 -16.13 6.64 18.54
N TRP A 277 -16.41 6.28 17.30
CA TRP A 277 -15.59 6.66 16.15
C TRP A 277 -16.36 7.62 15.25
N SER A 278 -15.64 8.51 14.57
CA SER A 278 -16.20 9.37 13.54
C SER A 278 -15.31 9.38 12.31
N LEU A 279 -15.92 9.33 11.13
CA LEU A 279 -15.27 9.68 9.88
C LEU A 279 -14.88 11.17 9.93
N VAL A 280 -13.60 11.47 9.82
CA VAL A 280 -13.08 12.85 9.92
C VAL A 280 -12.47 13.36 8.62
N ASP A 281 -12.01 12.45 7.76
CA ASP A 281 -11.36 12.83 6.52
C ASP A 281 -11.51 11.76 5.41
N VAL A 282 -11.55 12.25 4.18
CA VAL A 282 -11.62 11.49 2.93
C VAL A 282 -10.64 12.16 1.96
N ASP A 283 -9.46 11.58 1.83
CA ASP A 283 -8.40 12.02 0.93
C ASP A 283 -8.52 11.31 -0.42
N ALA A 284 -9.08 12.04 -1.38
CA ALA A 284 -9.28 11.59 -2.76
C ALA A 284 -8.31 12.27 -3.75
N GLY A 285 -7.29 12.97 -3.27
CA GLY A 285 -6.42 13.80 -4.09
C GLY A 285 -7.08 15.11 -4.55
N GLU A 286 -6.41 15.82 -5.47
CA GLU A 286 -6.86 17.13 -5.95
C GLU A 286 -8.24 17.04 -6.65
N PRO A 287 -9.17 17.96 -6.36
CA PRO A 287 -10.59 17.85 -6.71
C PRO A 287 -10.93 18.04 -8.21
N ALA A 288 -9.95 18.14 -9.09
CA ALA A 288 -10.15 18.71 -10.42
C ALA A 288 -10.85 17.78 -11.44
N GLU A 289 -10.89 16.46 -11.26
CA GLU A 289 -11.31 15.56 -12.36
C GLU A 289 -12.04 14.27 -11.93
N VAL A 290 -13.00 14.33 -11.01
CA VAL A 290 -13.97 13.22 -10.90
C VAL A 290 -15.10 13.45 -11.90
N GLY A 291 -15.08 12.68 -13.00
CA GLY A 291 -16.16 12.69 -13.99
C GLY A 291 -17.48 12.17 -13.40
N LEU A 292 -18.58 12.27 -14.17
CA LEU A 292 -19.91 11.77 -13.78
C LEU A 292 -19.96 10.26 -13.45
N GLU A 293 -18.92 9.51 -13.85
CA GLU A 293 -18.78 8.08 -13.61
C GLU A 293 -18.17 7.75 -12.23
N GLY A 294 -17.64 8.74 -11.49
CA GLY A 294 -16.93 8.54 -10.24
C GLY A 294 -15.47 8.13 -10.42
N LEU A 295 -14.79 7.82 -9.31
CA LEU A 295 -13.41 7.33 -9.32
C LEU A 295 -13.32 5.89 -9.81
N ALA A 296 -12.18 5.55 -10.42
CA ALA A 296 -11.95 4.20 -10.93
C ALA A 296 -11.73 3.20 -9.78
N GLU A 297 -12.32 2.01 -9.90
CA GLU A 297 -12.08 0.90 -8.98
C GLU A 297 -11.04 -0.08 -9.55
N LYS A 298 -10.20 -0.65 -8.67
CA LYS A 298 -9.43 -1.86 -9.01
C LYS A 298 -10.38 -3.06 -9.19
N THR A 299 -10.78 -3.32 -10.43
CA THR A 299 -11.73 -4.39 -10.81
C THR A 299 -11.03 -5.66 -11.33
N GLY A 300 -11.79 -6.74 -11.47
CA GLY A 300 -11.36 -7.99 -12.09
C GLY A 300 -11.36 -9.20 -11.15
N PRO A 301 -11.22 -10.43 -11.70
CA PRO A 301 -11.37 -11.66 -10.93
C PRO A 301 -10.40 -11.77 -9.74
N LEU A 302 -9.17 -11.30 -9.93
CA LEU A 302 -8.17 -11.31 -8.86
C LEU A 302 -8.53 -10.34 -7.72
N ALA A 303 -8.97 -9.12 -8.04
CA ALA A 303 -9.36 -8.15 -7.02
C ALA A 303 -10.57 -8.64 -6.21
N LEU A 304 -11.56 -9.25 -6.88
CA LEU A 304 -12.71 -9.87 -6.23
C LEU A 304 -12.30 -11.04 -5.33
N ALA A 305 -11.37 -11.89 -5.79
CA ALA A 305 -10.87 -13.00 -5.01
C ALA A 305 -10.06 -12.55 -3.77
N GLU A 306 -9.23 -11.52 -3.90
CA GLU A 306 -8.50 -10.93 -2.78
C GLU A 306 -9.47 -10.35 -1.73
N ARG A 307 -10.52 -9.64 -2.18
CA ARG A 307 -11.57 -9.13 -1.29
C ARG A 307 -12.34 -10.26 -0.60
N LEU A 308 -12.73 -11.30 -1.32
CA LEU A 308 -13.43 -12.45 -0.75
C LEU A 308 -12.58 -13.12 0.35
N LEU A 309 -11.28 -13.31 0.08
CA LEU A 309 -10.36 -13.83 1.08
C LEU A 309 -10.29 -12.93 2.31
N ALA A 310 -10.05 -11.63 2.11
CA ALA A 310 -9.91 -10.64 3.17
C ALA A 310 -11.19 -10.46 4.02
N THR A 311 -12.37 -10.48 3.39
CA THR A 311 -13.65 -10.36 4.10
C THR A 311 -14.03 -11.61 4.88
N THR A 312 -13.40 -12.76 4.59
CA THR A 312 -13.71 -14.05 5.23
C THR A 312 -12.64 -14.48 6.23
N ILE A 313 -11.38 -14.13 5.99
CA ILE A 313 -10.23 -14.56 6.76
C ILE A 313 -9.41 -13.34 7.16
N GLN A 314 -9.19 -13.18 8.46
CA GLN A 314 -8.22 -12.24 9.01
C GLN A 314 -6.81 -12.80 8.76
N LEU A 315 -6.10 -12.18 7.80
CA LEU A 315 -4.79 -12.61 7.34
C LEU A 315 -3.64 -12.04 8.18
N GLY A 316 -3.85 -10.89 8.85
CA GLY A 316 -2.74 -10.06 9.30
C GLY A 316 -2.14 -9.31 8.11
N SER A 317 -0.84 -8.99 8.13
CA SER A 317 -0.23 -8.38 6.93
C SER A 317 -0.04 -9.42 5.81
N TRP A 318 -0.18 -8.98 4.56
CA TRP A 318 0.14 -9.83 3.41
C TRP A 318 1.56 -10.37 3.48
N ASP A 319 2.52 -9.57 3.92
CA ASP A 319 3.91 -10.02 4.06
C ASP A 319 4.03 -11.16 5.08
N GLU A 320 3.40 -11.06 6.26
CA GLU A 320 3.43 -12.12 7.27
C GLU A 320 2.80 -13.41 6.74
N ALA A 321 1.63 -13.32 6.10
CA ALA A 321 0.93 -14.47 5.54
C ALA A 321 1.74 -15.14 4.40
N LEU A 322 2.26 -14.34 3.45
CA LEU A 322 3.04 -14.86 2.32
C LEU A 322 4.42 -15.35 2.75
N ASN A 323 5.00 -14.76 3.80
CA ASN A 323 6.22 -15.26 4.45
C ASN A 323 6.00 -16.65 5.03
N GLY A 324 4.98 -16.80 5.89
CA GLY A 324 4.64 -18.11 6.47
C GLY A 324 4.30 -19.18 5.43
N LEU A 325 3.67 -18.78 4.31
CA LEU A 325 3.41 -19.71 3.21
C LEU A 325 4.71 -20.16 2.54
N ALA A 326 5.55 -19.22 2.08
CA ALA A 326 6.75 -19.62 1.34
C ALA A 326 7.88 -20.22 2.19
N ASP A 327 7.86 -20.09 3.51
CA ASP A 327 8.75 -20.85 4.40
C ASP A 327 8.52 -22.36 4.29
N SER A 328 7.31 -22.78 3.86
CA SER A 328 6.96 -24.18 3.62
C SER A 328 7.21 -24.64 2.18
N LEU A 329 7.65 -23.74 1.29
CA LEU A 329 7.81 -23.99 -0.14
C LEU A 329 9.28 -24.20 -0.51
N ALA A 330 9.51 -24.88 -1.64
CA ALA A 330 10.82 -24.92 -2.23
C ALA A 330 11.27 -23.50 -2.64
N PRO A 331 12.58 -23.21 -2.64
CA PRO A 331 13.10 -21.92 -3.07
C PRO A 331 12.85 -21.72 -4.57
N ASP A 332 11.69 -21.17 -4.89
CA ASP A 332 11.23 -20.81 -6.23
C ASP A 332 11.00 -19.29 -6.34
N SER A 333 10.98 -18.77 -7.57
CA SER A 333 10.70 -17.35 -7.81
C SER A 333 9.19 -17.10 -7.87
N TRP A 334 8.63 -16.56 -6.79
CA TRP A 334 7.21 -16.18 -6.68
C TRP A 334 6.91 -14.75 -7.17
N GLY A 335 7.81 -14.18 -7.96
CA GLY A 335 7.79 -12.77 -8.37
C GLY A 335 8.26 -11.82 -7.25
N PRO A 336 8.43 -10.52 -7.58
CA PRO A 336 8.71 -9.49 -6.57
C PRO A 336 7.55 -9.44 -5.57
N ASP A 337 7.87 -9.26 -4.29
CA ASP A 337 6.93 -9.20 -3.17
C ASP A 337 5.94 -10.39 -3.11
N ARG A 338 6.33 -11.53 -3.69
CA ARG A 338 5.51 -12.76 -3.74
C ARG A 338 4.13 -12.52 -4.36
N CYS A 339 4.02 -11.59 -5.32
CA CYS A 339 2.75 -11.18 -5.93
C CYS A 339 2.01 -12.33 -6.64
N VAL A 340 2.75 -13.30 -7.19
CA VAL A 340 2.16 -14.50 -7.81
C VAL A 340 1.51 -15.38 -6.74
N LEU A 341 2.18 -15.55 -5.60
CA LEU A 341 1.69 -16.35 -4.47
C LEU A 341 0.43 -15.74 -3.86
N ARG A 342 0.41 -14.41 -3.71
CA ARG A 342 -0.78 -13.65 -3.28
C ARG A 342 -1.98 -13.93 -4.19
N GLY A 343 -1.81 -13.75 -5.49
CA GLY A 343 -2.92 -13.94 -6.42
C GLY A 343 -3.37 -15.39 -6.52
N TYR A 344 -2.44 -16.33 -6.46
CA TYR A 344 -2.75 -17.75 -6.42
C TYR A 344 -3.57 -18.13 -5.17
N LEU A 345 -3.14 -17.70 -3.98
CA LEU A 345 -3.84 -17.99 -2.73
C LEU A 345 -5.27 -17.43 -2.73
N ALA A 346 -5.43 -16.18 -3.19
CA ALA A 346 -6.73 -15.53 -3.29
C ALA A 346 -7.68 -16.28 -4.24
N LEU A 347 -7.22 -16.59 -5.46
CA LEU A 347 -8.01 -17.32 -6.45
C LEU A 347 -8.35 -18.74 -5.99
N THR A 348 -7.42 -19.44 -5.32
CA THR A 348 -7.68 -20.76 -4.75
C THR A 348 -8.76 -20.68 -3.68
N PHE A 349 -8.70 -19.69 -2.79
CA PHE A 349 -9.75 -19.54 -1.76
C PHE A 349 -11.11 -19.21 -2.37
N ALA A 350 -11.16 -18.37 -3.40
CA ALA A 350 -12.40 -18.08 -4.11
C ALA A 350 -13.01 -19.36 -4.72
N ARG A 351 -12.18 -20.25 -5.29
CA ARG A 351 -12.62 -21.58 -5.74
C ARG A 351 -13.13 -22.44 -4.58
N VAL A 352 -12.40 -22.51 -3.48
CA VAL A 352 -12.76 -23.27 -2.28
C VAL A 352 -14.14 -22.84 -1.76
N GLN A 353 -14.40 -21.54 -1.70
CA GLN A 353 -15.71 -21.00 -1.32
C GLN A 353 -16.81 -21.39 -2.31
N ALA A 354 -16.56 -21.22 -3.61
CA ALA A 354 -17.54 -21.56 -4.65
C ALA A 354 -17.90 -23.05 -4.69
N GLU A 355 -16.95 -23.94 -4.38
CA GLU A 355 -17.12 -25.39 -4.38
C GLU A 355 -17.53 -25.95 -3.01
N GLY A 356 -17.59 -25.12 -1.96
CA GLY A 356 -17.92 -25.56 -0.60
C GLY A 356 -16.85 -26.48 0.03
N LEU A 357 -15.57 -26.27 -0.32
CA LEU A 357 -14.44 -27.10 0.11
C LEU A 357 -13.76 -26.59 1.39
N LEU A 358 -14.32 -25.57 2.05
CA LEU A 358 -13.82 -25.11 3.35
C LEU A 358 -14.19 -26.16 4.40
N GLY A 359 -13.22 -26.92 4.87
CA GLY A 359 -13.39 -27.83 5.98
C GLY A 359 -13.61 -27.05 7.27
N VAL A 360 -14.58 -27.46 8.08
CA VAL A 360 -14.87 -26.88 9.39
C VAL A 360 -14.97 -28.02 10.40
N SER A 361 -14.38 -27.87 11.57
CA SER A 361 -14.47 -28.85 12.66
C SER A 361 -15.90 -28.95 13.19
N GLU A 362 -16.26 -30.09 13.79
CA GLU A 362 -17.62 -30.33 14.31
C GLU A 362 -18.05 -29.30 15.37
N ASP A 363 -17.10 -28.79 16.15
CA ASP A 363 -17.31 -27.76 17.17
C ASP A 363 -17.29 -26.33 16.61
N GLY A 364 -17.01 -26.16 15.30
CA GLY A 364 -16.91 -24.86 14.64
C GLY A 364 -15.70 -24.02 15.05
N SER A 365 -14.78 -24.55 15.86
CA SER A 365 -13.64 -23.78 16.39
C SER A 365 -12.49 -23.62 15.40
N ARG A 366 -12.42 -24.50 14.39
CA ARG A 366 -11.35 -24.54 13.38
C ARG A 366 -11.91 -24.72 11.99
N ALA A 367 -11.20 -24.16 11.02
CA ALA A 367 -11.44 -24.41 9.61
C ALA A 367 -10.12 -24.62 8.86
N TRP A 368 -10.19 -25.21 7.68
CA TRP A 368 -9.03 -25.41 6.83
C TRP A 368 -9.41 -25.52 5.35
N PHE A 369 -8.47 -25.20 4.47
CA PHE A 369 -8.61 -25.50 3.06
C PHE A 369 -7.26 -25.87 2.44
N GLU A 370 -7.30 -26.71 1.42
CA GLU A 370 -6.11 -27.07 0.65
C GLU A 370 -5.69 -25.90 -0.24
N THR A 371 -4.45 -25.44 -0.09
CA THR A 371 -3.93 -24.30 -0.86
C THR A 371 -3.65 -24.64 -2.32
N GLY A 372 -3.59 -25.93 -2.67
CA GLY A 372 -3.18 -26.40 -4.00
C GLY A 372 -1.66 -26.36 -4.23
N ILE A 373 -0.89 -25.91 -3.25
CA ILE A 373 0.58 -25.89 -3.28
C ILE A 373 1.11 -27.11 -2.53
N LEU A 374 2.21 -27.67 -3.03
CA LEU A 374 2.94 -28.75 -2.35
C LEU A 374 4.08 -28.16 -1.51
N ALA A 375 4.25 -28.68 -0.30
CA ALA A 375 5.43 -28.44 0.51
C ALA A 375 6.68 -29.07 -0.13
N VAL A 376 7.87 -28.73 0.39
CA VAL A 376 9.17 -29.28 -0.05
C VAL A 376 9.17 -30.81 -0.09
N GLU A 377 8.44 -31.47 0.82
CA GLU A 377 8.32 -32.93 0.91
C GLU A 377 7.29 -33.53 -0.06
N GLY A 378 6.69 -32.73 -0.94
CA GLY A 378 5.69 -33.17 -1.93
C GLY A 378 4.30 -33.43 -1.36
N ARG A 379 3.99 -32.94 -0.15
CA ARG A 379 2.68 -33.07 0.49
C ARG A 379 1.82 -31.82 0.29
N PRO A 380 0.48 -31.93 0.24
CA PRO A 380 -0.39 -30.77 0.13
C PRO A 380 -0.24 -29.85 1.35
N LEU A 381 -0.17 -28.54 1.10
CA LEU A 381 -0.24 -27.52 2.14
C LEU A 381 -1.67 -27.07 2.35
N TYR A 382 -2.08 -27.05 3.61
CA TYR A 382 -3.36 -26.55 4.06
C TYR A 382 -3.17 -25.22 4.78
N ALA A 383 -4.09 -24.28 4.52
CA ALA A 383 -4.25 -23.11 5.36
C ALA A 383 -5.09 -23.50 6.58
N LYS A 384 -4.58 -23.21 7.79
CA LYS A 384 -5.27 -23.47 9.05
C LYS A 384 -5.91 -22.22 9.59
N LEU A 385 -7.15 -22.35 10.02
CA LEU A 385 -7.96 -21.24 10.48
C LEU A 385 -8.54 -21.51 11.86
N SER A 386 -8.58 -20.47 12.69
CA SER A 386 -9.28 -20.46 13.97
C SER A 386 -10.51 -19.54 13.91
N ALA A 387 -11.60 -19.93 14.57
CA ALA A 387 -12.79 -19.10 14.63
C ALA A 387 -12.50 -17.79 15.39
N CYS A 388 -13.07 -16.69 14.92
CA CYS A 388 -12.94 -15.37 15.53
C CYS A 388 -14.30 -14.77 15.90
N GLU A 389 -14.28 -13.90 16.90
CA GLU A 389 -15.42 -13.03 17.20
C GLU A 389 -15.42 -11.83 16.25
N GLY A 390 -16.60 -11.38 15.82
CA GLY A 390 -16.77 -10.21 14.97
C GLY A 390 -17.36 -10.54 13.60
N ASP A 391 -17.10 -9.66 12.63
CA ASP A 391 -17.63 -9.72 11.27
C ASP A 391 -16.71 -10.46 10.28
N ILE A 392 -15.52 -10.87 10.72
CA ILE A 392 -14.60 -11.76 9.99
C ILE A 392 -14.56 -13.09 10.74
N PRO A 393 -15.13 -14.18 10.18
CA PRO A 393 -15.39 -15.41 10.93
C PRO A 393 -14.13 -16.22 11.26
N TRP A 394 -13.05 -16.06 10.49
CA TRP A 394 -11.85 -16.89 10.60
C TRP A 394 -10.59 -16.04 10.70
N ARG A 395 -9.57 -16.55 11.39
CA ARG A 395 -8.20 -16.03 11.39
C ARG A 395 -7.24 -17.06 10.86
N LEU A 396 -6.27 -16.61 10.07
CA LEU A 396 -5.20 -17.47 9.58
C LEU A 396 -4.19 -17.76 10.70
N ASP A 397 -4.10 -19.02 11.10
CA ASP A 397 -3.11 -19.50 12.08
C ASP A 397 -1.76 -19.82 11.42
N GLY A 398 -1.79 -20.20 10.14
CA GLY A 398 -0.60 -20.53 9.35
C GLY A 398 -0.85 -21.65 8.34
N PHE A 399 0.24 -22.22 7.84
CA PHE A 399 0.23 -23.27 6.81
C PHE A 399 0.89 -24.55 7.32
N SER A 400 0.32 -25.70 6.98
CA SER A 400 0.86 -27.00 7.42
C SER A 400 0.48 -28.13 6.46
N THR A 401 1.26 -29.21 6.47
CA THR A 401 0.98 -30.44 5.73
C THR A 401 0.09 -31.42 6.53
N VAL A 402 -0.28 -31.07 7.75
CA VAL A 402 -1.15 -31.84 8.64
C VAL A 402 -2.33 -30.97 9.03
N LEU A 403 -3.54 -31.52 9.08
CA LEU A 403 -4.75 -30.82 9.53
C LEU A 403 -4.86 -30.78 11.05
#